data_AF-A0A2W0ASB7-F1
#
_entry.id   AF-A0A2W0ASB7-F1
#
_cell.length_a   1.000
_cell.length_b   1.000
_cell.length_c   1.000
_cell.angle_alpha   90.00
_cell.angle_beta   90.00
_cell.angle_gamma   90.00
#
_symmetry.space_group_name_H-M   'P 1'
#
loop_
_entity.id
_entity.type
_entity.pdbx_description
1 polymer ?
#
loop_
_entity_poly.entity_id
_entity_poly.type
_entity_poly.pdbx_seq_one_letter_code
_entity_poly.pdbx_strand_id
1 'polypeptide(L)'
;MMSDAHKVTPSLSAGAVSSYIHAGGRIGVLVEVSCESDFVARTEDFRELVHDIAMQIAASDPKFIRKEDVTPEAYEREKDIYRSQATATGKPPQIVEKIVEGKMSRFYEEVCLNEQPFIKDQTISISQLIAAKANKLGEKIAVRRFVRFKVGDSLTTAVDSRDRGPEGGDESGIAVKKPIRPKSGSGFAAANLDEESE
;
A
#
# COMPACT_ATOMS: atom_id res chain seq x y z
N MET A 1 -41.27 20.01 10.75
CA MET A 1 -40.04 19.33 11.19
C MET A 1 -39.74 18.28 10.14
N MET A 2 -38.70 18.51 9.33
CA MET A 2 -38.27 17.57 8.29
C MET A 2 -37.67 16.34 8.95
N SER A 3 -38.12 15.18 8.50
CA SER A 3 -37.66 13.85 8.89
C SER A 3 -36.24 13.61 8.42
N ASP A 4 -35.31 13.40 9.34
CA ASP A 4 -33.98 12.86 9.06
C ASP A 4 -34.13 11.40 8.61
N ALA A 5 -34.13 11.19 7.30
CA ALA A 5 -33.97 9.87 6.71
C ALA A 5 -32.58 9.35 7.13
N HIS A 6 -32.54 8.32 7.98
CA HIS A 6 -31.36 7.48 8.12
C HIS A 6 -31.03 6.95 6.73
N LYS A 7 -30.01 7.55 6.09
CA LYS A 7 -29.45 7.03 4.86
C LYS A 7 -28.81 5.69 5.23
N VAL A 8 -29.57 4.61 5.07
CA VAL A 8 -29.08 3.23 5.23
C VAL A 8 -27.91 3.11 4.28
N THR A 9 -26.71 3.20 4.82
CA THR A 9 -25.50 2.88 4.07
C THR A 9 -25.53 1.36 3.94
N PRO A 10 -25.48 0.78 2.73
CA PRO A 10 -25.49 -0.66 2.56
C PRO A 10 -24.42 -1.27 3.47
N SER A 11 -24.84 -2.18 4.35
CA SER A 11 -23.90 -2.86 5.23
C SER A 11 -23.08 -3.83 4.39
N LEU A 12 -21.80 -3.52 4.21
CA LEU A 12 -20.82 -4.44 3.64
C LEU A 12 -20.51 -5.55 4.66
N SER A 13 -21.47 -6.47 4.85
CA SER A 13 -21.45 -7.55 5.86
C SER A 13 -20.98 -8.89 5.31
N ALA A 14 -20.82 -9.01 3.99
CA ALA A 14 -20.28 -10.19 3.31
C ALA A 14 -18.92 -9.87 2.68
N GLY A 15 -18.26 -10.89 2.12
CA GLY A 15 -16.98 -10.71 1.42
C GLY A 15 -16.16 -11.99 1.33
N ALA A 16 -14.90 -11.84 0.94
CA ALA A 16 -13.94 -12.93 0.92
C ALA A 16 -12.56 -12.46 1.40
N VAL A 17 -11.81 -13.42 1.94
CA VAL A 17 -10.38 -13.27 2.20
C VAL A 17 -9.63 -14.07 1.15
N SER A 18 -8.59 -13.47 0.55
CA SER A 18 -7.69 -14.16 -0.36
C SER A 18 -6.26 -14.11 0.17
N SER A 19 -5.50 -15.17 -0.13
CA SER A 19 -4.07 -15.25 0.12
C SER A 19 -3.31 -15.35 -1.18
N TYR A 20 -2.17 -14.68 -1.28
CA TYR A 20 -1.26 -14.84 -2.42
C TYR A 20 0.18 -15.00 -1.95
N ILE A 21 0.84 -16.04 -2.44
CA ILE A 21 2.23 -16.39 -2.12
C ILE A 21 3.05 -16.24 -3.40
N HIS A 22 4.15 -15.50 -3.32
CA HIS A 22 4.97 -15.17 -4.48
C HIS A 22 6.46 -15.44 -4.22
N ALA A 23 7.25 -15.45 -5.30
CA ALA A 23 8.72 -15.57 -5.28
C ALA A 23 9.24 -16.77 -4.46
N GLY A 24 8.59 -17.93 -4.59
CA GLY A 24 8.95 -19.15 -3.88
C GLY A 24 8.72 -19.08 -2.36
N GLY A 25 7.70 -18.33 -1.92
CA GLY A 25 7.39 -18.16 -0.49
C GLY A 25 8.06 -16.97 0.18
N ARG A 26 8.79 -16.14 -0.56
CA ARG A 26 9.47 -14.95 -0.02
C ARG A 26 8.55 -13.76 0.19
N ILE A 27 7.38 -13.73 -0.46
CA ILE A 27 6.35 -12.72 -0.24
C ILE A 27 5.03 -13.44 0.01
N GLY A 28 4.29 -13.01 1.03
CA GLY A 28 2.96 -13.51 1.36
C GLY A 28 1.99 -12.37 1.64
N VAL A 29 0.77 -12.47 1.10
CA VAL A 29 -0.28 -11.47 1.28
C VAL A 29 -1.55 -12.15 1.78
N LEU A 30 -2.26 -11.47 2.69
CA LEU A 30 -3.66 -11.73 3.01
C LEU A 30 -4.44 -10.44 2.83
N VAL A 31 -5.58 -10.50 2.14
CA VAL A 31 -6.46 -9.35 1.92
C VAL A 31 -7.92 -9.72 2.17
N GLU A 32 -8.65 -8.83 2.85
CA GLU A 32 -10.09 -8.90 3.04
C GLU A 32 -10.79 -7.87 2.16
N VAL A 33 -11.70 -8.35 1.31
CA VAL A 33 -12.55 -7.52 0.45
C VAL A 33 -14.00 -7.80 0.78
N SER A 34 -14.77 -6.75 1.07
CA SER A 34 -16.19 -6.85 1.39
C SER A 34 -17.08 -6.56 0.19
N CYS A 35 -18.24 -7.21 0.18
CA CYS A 35 -19.40 -6.91 -0.66
C CYS A 35 -20.67 -6.87 0.22
N GLU A 36 -21.84 -6.72 -0.38
CA GLU A 36 -23.11 -6.61 0.35
C GLU A 36 -23.71 -7.99 0.65
N SER A 37 -23.59 -8.95 -0.28
CA SER A 37 -24.18 -10.29 -0.12
C SER A 37 -23.20 -11.46 -0.25
N ASP A 38 -23.54 -12.57 0.42
CA ASP A 38 -22.84 -13.86 0.29
C ASP A 38 -22.98 -14.46 -1.12
N PHE A 39 -24.02 -14.07 -1.86
CA PHE A 39 -24.20 -14.52 -3.24
C PHE A 39 -23.08 -13.96 -4.11
N VAL A 40 -22.86 -12.65 -4.08
CA VAL A 40 -21.76 -12.01 -4.83
C VAL A 40 -20.39 -12.50 -4.34
N ALA A 41 -20.20 -12.67 -3.04
CA ALA A 41 -18.93 -13.17 -2.47
C ALA A 41 -18.46 -14.51 -3.04
N ARG A 42 -19.40 -15.33 -3.56
CA ARG A 42 -19.12 -16.67 -4.12
C ARG A 42 -19.00 -16.68 -5.64
N THR A 43 -19.28 -15.58 -6.32
CA THR A 43 -19.16 -15.48 -7.78
C THR A 43 -17.70 -15.51 -8.22
N GLU A 44 -17.45 -16.04 -9.41
CA GLU A 44 -16.09 -16.09 -9.97
C GLU A 44 -15.53 -14.68 -10.19
N ASP A 45 -16.34 -13.76 -10.69
CA ASP A 45 -15.95 -12.35 -10.91
C ASP A 45 -15.44 -11.67 -9.63
N PHE A 46 -16.10 -11.92 -8.49
CA PHE A 46 -15.68 -11.37 -7.21
C PHE A 46 -14.40 -12.06 -6.71
N ARG A 47 -14.34 -13.39 -6.76
CA ARG A 47 -13.17 -14.17 -6.32
C ARG A 47 -11.91 -13.82 -7.12
N GLU A 48 -12.05 -13.63 -8.43
CA GLU A 48 -10.99 -13.14 -9.32
C GLU A 48 -10.52 -11.75 -8.88
N LEU A 49 -11.44 -10.80 -8.62
CA LEU A 49 -11.09 -9.47 -8.13
C LEU A 49 -10.29 -9.53 -6.81
N VAL A 50 -10.73 -10.34 -5.84
CA VAL A 50 -10.01 -10.45 -4.55
C VAL A 50 -8.61 -11.05 -4.74
N HIS A 51 -8.46 -12.03 -5.64
CA HIS A 51 -7.17 -12.60 -5.99
C HIS A 51 -6.24 -11.59 -6.67
N ASP A 52 -6.77 -10.83 -7.63
CA ASP A 52 -6.02 -9.81 -8.36
C ASP A 52 -5.55 -8.68 -7.45
N ILE A 53 -6.37 -8.28 -6.48
CA ILE A 53 -5.96 -7.33 -5.44
C ILE A 53 -4.85 -7.93 -4.57
N ALA A 54 -4.89 -9.21 -4.21
CA ALA A 54 -3.82 -9.85 -3.45
C ALA A 54 -2.50 -9.87 -4.24
N MET A 55 -2.56 -10.16 -5.54
CA MET A 55 -1.40 -10.08 -6.44
C MET A 55 -0.84 -8.66 -6.55
N GLN A 56 -1.73 -7.66 -6.73
CA GLN A 56 -1.37 -6.24 -6.74
C GLN A 56 -0.56 -5.89 -5.50
N ILE A 57 -1.11 -6.15 -4.31
CA ILE A 57 -0.47 -5.83 -3.03
C ILE A 57 0.91 -6.50 -2.93
N ALA A 58 1.04 -7.75 -3.36
CA ALA A 58 2.32 -8.46 -3.32
C ALA A 58 3.40 -7.75 -4.17
N ALA A 59 3.02 -7.26 -5.35
CA ALA A 59 3.90 -6.58 -6.29
C ALA A 59 4.23 -5.13 -5.88
N SER A 60 3.24 -4.35 -5.43
CA SER A 60 3.37 -2.89 -5.25
C SER A 60 3.63 -2.44 -3.81
N ASP A 61 3.49 -3.32 -2.81
CA ASP A 61 3.76 -3.02 -1.39
C ASP A 61 3.09 -1.73 -0.85
N PRO A 62 1.78 -1.52 -1.09
CA PRO A 62 1.07 -0.33 -0.62
C PRO A 62 1.11 -0.24 0.91
N LYS A 63 1.09 1.00 1.42
CA LYS A 63 1.07 1.28 2.87
C LYS A 63 -0.32 1.66 3.38
N PHE A 64 -1.17 2.15 2.48
CA PHE A 64 -2.52 2.60 2.76
C PHE A 64 -3.50 2.02 1.73
N ILE A 65 -4.79 1.96 2.07
CA ILE A 65 -5.81 1.57 1.08
C ILE A 65 -6.23 2.80 0.28
N ARG A 66 -6.52 3.91 0.97
CA ARG A 66 -7.03 5.15 0.39
C ARG A 66 -6.19 6.35 0.77
N LYS A 67 -6.32 7.46 0.03
CA LYS A 67 -5.68 8.73 0.35
C LYS A 67 -6.04 9.24 1.74
N GLU A 68 -7.29 9.01 2.18
CA GLU A 68 -7.79 9.45 3.48
C GLU A 68 -7.17 8.67 4.65
N ASP A 69 -6.59 7.49 4.40
CA ASP A 69 -5.91 6.69 5.43
C ASP A 69 -4.48 7.19 5.68
N VAL A 70 -3.95 8.10 4.85
CA VAL A 70 -2.61 8.66 4.99
C VAL A 70 -2.59 9.60 6.19
N THR A 71 -1.78 9.25 7.19
CA THR A 71 -1.63 10.05 8.41
C THR A 71 -1.08 11.46 8.10
N PRO A 72 -1.52 12.51 8.79
CA PRO A 72 -0.98 13.86 8.63
C PRO A 72 0.55 13.91 8.73
N GLU A 73 1.13 13.11 9.64
CA GLU A 73 2.58 13.05 9.86
C GLU A 73 3.33 12.46 8.67
N ALA A 74 2.76 11.48 7.97
CA ALA A 74 3.34 10.92 6.75
C ALA A 74 3.22 11.90 5.58
N TYR A 75 2.06 12.53 5.44
CA TYR A 75 1.79 13.52 4.40
C TYR A 75 2.74 14.72 4.49
N GLU A 76 2.81 15.38 5.67
CA GLU A 76 3.63 16.58 5.85
C GLU A 76 5.12 16.26 5.71
N ARG A 77 5.57 15.11 6.23
CA ARG A 77 6.96 14.67 6.06
C ARG A 77 7.37 14.59 4.59
N GLU A 78 6.56 13.92 3.77
CA GLU A 78 6.90 13.72 2.36
C GLU A 78 6.78 15.04 1.57
N LYS A 79 5.75 15.84 1.88
CA LYS A 79 5.56 17.17 1.28
C LYS A 79 6.73 18.10 1.56
N ASP A 80 7.26 18.11 2.78
CA ASP A 80 8.42 18.93 3.15
C ASP A 80 9.69 18.50 2.41
N ILE A 81 9.87 17.19 2.23
CA ILE A 81 10.97 16.64 1.42
C ILE A 81 10.88 17.14 -0.03
N TYR A 82 9.70 17.02 -0.64
CA TYR A 82 9.50 17.47 -2.02
C TYR A 82 9.59 18.98 -2.20
N ARG A 83 9.08 19.75 -1.23
CA ARG A 83 9.21 21.21 -1.23
C ARG A 83 10.68 21.61 -1.15
N SER A 84 11.44 21.01 -0.24
CA SER A 84 12.88 21.27 -0.10
C SER A 84 13.64 20.95 -1.40
N GLN A 85 13.33 19.81 -2.03
CA GLN A 85 13.91 19.44 -3.33
C GLN A 85 13.52 20.42 -4.44
N ALA A 86 12.26 20.87 -4.46
CA ALA A 86 11.76 21.77 -5.50
C ALA A 86 12.33 23.18 -5.36
N THR A 87 12.44 23.72 -4.13
CA THR A 87 13.07 25.02 -3.88
C THR A 87 14.55 25.04 -4.26
N ALA A 88 15.27 23.92 -4.06
CA ALA A 88 16.67 23.77 -4.49
C ALA A 88 16.87 23.91 -6.00
N THR A 89 15.81 23.82 -6.82
CA THR A 89 15.89 24.03 -8.28
C THR A 89 15.94 25.50 -8.71
N GLY A 90 15.79 26.45 -7.77
CA GLY A 90 15.84 27.89 -8.06
C GLY A 90 14.67 28.45 -8.88
N LYS A 91 13.61 27.65 -9.09
CA LYS A 91 12.42 28.04 -9.84
C LYS A 91 11.51 28.97 -9.02
N PRO A 92 10.67 29.80 -9.66
CA PRO A 92 9.73 30.68 -8.96
C PRO A 92 8.76 29.90 -8.04
N PRO A 93 8.24 30.51 -6.95
CA PRO A 93 7.37 29.85 -5.98
C PRO A 93 6.15 29.15 -6.60
N GLN A 94 5.52 29.76 -7.61
CA GLN A 94 4.37 29.18 -8.31
C GLN A 94 4.71 27.88 -9.05
N ILE A 95 5.93 27.75 -9.57
CA ILE A 95 6.40 26.54 -10.25
C ILE A 95 6.80 25.48 -9.22
N VAL A 96 7.40 25.89 -8.10
CA VAL A 96 7.73 24.99 -6.99
C VAL A 96 6.48 24.30 -6.45
N GLU A 97 5.40 25.05 -6.18
CA GLU A 97 4.15 24.46 -5.67
C GLU A 97 3.53 23.47 -6.66
N LYS A 98 3.54 23.76 -7.98
CA LYS A 98 3.10 22.79 -9.01
C LYS A 98 3.97 21.52 -9.05
N ILE A 99 5.28 21.65 -8.83
CA ILE A 99 6.18 20.49 -8.75
C ILE A 99 5.85 19.64 -7.52
N VAL A 100 5.63 20.28 -6.37
CA VAL A 100 5.26 19.59 -5.13
C VAL A 100 3.92 18.86 -5.31
N GLU A 101 2.93 19.51 -5.89
CA GLU A 101 1.62 18.90 -6.18
C GLU A 101 1.75 17.64 -7.05
N GLY A 102 2.51 17.73 -8.16
CA GLY A 102 2.74 16.57 -9.03
C GLY A 102 3.49 15.42 -8.33
N LYS A 103 4.48 15.74 -7.49
CA LYS A 103 5.18 14.72 -6.69
C LYS A 103 4.28 14.09 -5.62
N MET A 104 3.42 14.89 -4.98
CA MET A 104 2.45 14.37 -4.02
C MET A 104 1.39 13.48 -4.69
N SER A 105 1.01 13.76 -5.94
CA SER A 105 0.15 12.86 -6.72
C SER A 105 0.81 11.48 -6.88
N ARG A 106 2.08 11.45 -7.29
CA ARG A 106 2.86 10.21 -7.43
C ARG A 106 3.04 9.48 -6.11
N PHE A 107 3.28 10.20 -5.02
CA PHE A 107 3.35 9.61 -3.69
C PHE A 107 2.07 8.81 -3.38
N TYR A 108 0.89 9.35 -3.66
CA TYR A 108 -0.35 8.60 -3.48
C TYR A 108 -0.46 7.38 -4.39
N GLU A 109 -0.07 7.50 -5.66
CA GLU A 109 -0.02 6.36 -6.60
C GLU A 109 0.96 5.28 -6.14
N GLU A 110 1.99 5.60 -5.37
CA GLU A 110 2.93 4.62 -4.83
C GLU A 110 2.41 3.99 -3.53
N VAL A 111 1.89 4.79 -2.60
CA VAL A 111 1.60 4.31 -1.24
C VAL A 111 0.14 3.88 -1.01
N CYS A 112 -0.81 4.31 -1.83
CA CYS A 112 -2.23 4.01 -1.68
C CYS A 112 -2.70 2.99 -2.71
N LEU A 113 -3.16 1.83 -2.24
CA LEU A 113 -3.62 0.73 -3.10
C LEU A 113 -4.64 1.17 -4.14
N ASN A 114 -5.65 1.97 -3.77
CA ASN A 114 -6.71 2.39 -4.69
C ASN A 114 -6.24 3.30 -5.82
N GLU A 115 -5.13 4.00 -5.62
CA GLU A 115 -4.56 4.97 -6.57
C GLU A 115 -3.57 4.31 -7.53
N GLN A 116 -3.06 3.14 -7.16
CA GLN A 116 -2.10 2.41 -7.97
C GLN A 116 -2.71 1.98 -9.31
N PRO A 117 -1.91 2.03 -10.40
CA PRO A 117 -2.27 1.37 -11.64
C PRO A 117 -2.31 -0.15 -11.44
N PHE A 118 -3.24 -0.81 -12.12
CA PHE A 118 -3.43 -2.24 -11.98
C PHE A 118 -2.32 -3.01 -12.70
N ILE A 119 -1.67 -3.95 -12.00
CA ILE A 119 -0.52 -4.69 -12.55
C ILE A 119 -0.81 -5.43 -13.86
N LYS A 120 -2.05 -5.89 -14.10
CA LYS A 120 -2.42 -6.57 -15.34
C LYS A 120 -2.90 -5.61 -16.44
N ASP A 121 -3.23 -4.37 -16.09
CA ASP A 121 -3.67 -3.33 -17.02
C ASP A 121 -3.33 -1.95 -16.45
N GLN A 122 -2.20 -1.38 -16.88
CA GLN A 122 -1.70 -0.11 -16.40
C GLN A 122 -2.54 1.10 -16.83
N THR A 123 -3.57 0.89 -17.66
CA THR A 123 -4.46 1.98 -18.11
C THR A 123 -5.54 2.33 -17.09
N ILE A 124 -5.78 1.44 -16.13
CA ILE A 124 -6.78 1.63 -15.07
C ILE A 124 -6.15 1.54 -13.68
N SER A 125 -6.71 2.26 -12.71
CA SER A 125 -6.35 2.12 -11.31
C SER A 125 -7.13 1.00 -10.62
N ILE A 126 -6.66 0.58 -9.44
CA ILE A 126 -7.39 -0.39 -8.61
C ILE A 126 -8.77 0.13 -8.21
N SER A 127 -8.92 1.42 -7.93
CA SER A 127 -10.23 2.03 -7.68
C SER A 127 -11.18 1.86 -8.87
N GLN A 128 -10.69 2.07 -10.09
CA GLN A 128 -11.47 1.90 -11.32
C GLN A 128 -11.83 0.44 -11.57
N LEU A 129 -10.90 -0.49 -11.34
CA LEU A 129 -11.16 -1.93 -11.41
C LEU A 129 -12.27 -2.35 -10.43
N ILE A 130 -12.18 -1.91 -9.17
CA ILE A 130 -13.20 -2.19 -8.15
C ILE A 130 -14.54 -1.58 -8.57
N ALA A 131 -14.57 -0.35 -9.05
CA ALA A 131 -15.80 0.30 -9.52
C ALA A 131 -16.44 -0.43 -10.71
N ALA A 132 -15.63 -0.89 -11.67
CA ALA A 132 -16.10 -1.65 -12.82
C ALA A 132 -16.73 -2.99 -12.39
N LYS A 133 -16.07 -3.74 -11.50
CA LYS A 133 -16.60 -5.00 -10.95
C LYS A 133 -17.83 -4.76 -10.06
N ALA A 134 -17.85 -3.70 -9.26
CA ALA A 134 -19.01 -3.31 -8.46
C ALA A 134 -20.24 -3.00 -9.34
N ASN A 135 -20.05 -2.24 -10.42
CA ASN A 135 -21.12 -1.94 -11.38
C ASN A 135 -21.62 -3.21 -12.09
N LYS A 136 -20.71 -4.13 -12.46
CA LYS A 136 -21.07 -5.40 -13.10
C LYS A 136 -21.90 -6.29 -12.16
N LEU A 137 -21.53 -6.32 -10.88
CA LEU A 137 -22.15 -7.20 -9.88
C LEU A 137 -23.37 -6.57 -9.20
N GLY A 138 -23.57 -5.26 -9.36
CA GLY A 138 -24.70 -4.52 -8.77
C GLY A 138 -24.59 -4.31 -7.26
N GLU A 139 -23.39 -4.43 -6.68
CA GLU A 139 -23.13 -4.28 -5.26
C GLU A 139 -21.92 -3.40 -5.00
N LYS A 140 -21.92 -2.70 -3.87
CA LYS A 140 -20.71 -2.03 -3.41
C LYS A 140 -19.63 -3.05 -3.05
N ILE A 141 -18.40 -2.78 -3.50
CA ILE A 141 -17.22 -3.57 -3.16
C ILE A 141 -16.17 -2.65 -2.53
N ALA A 142 -15.49 -3.12 -1.48
CA ALA A 142 -14.41 -2.36 -0.87
C ALA A 142 -13.34 -3.25 -0.24
N VAL A 143 -12.07 -2.89 -0.42
CA VAL A 143 -10.97 -3.45 0.38
C VAL A 143 -11.09 -2.95 1.82
N ARG A 144 -11.02 -3.86 2.79
CA ARG A 144 -11.11 -3.54 4.23
C ARG A 144 -9.76 -3.42 4.88
N ARG A 145 -8.90 -4.42 4.67
CA ARG A 145 -7.58 -4.53 5.26
C ARG A 145 -6.75 -5.55 4.49
N PHE A 146 -5.45 -5.40 4.58
CA PHE A 146 -4.51 -6.40 4.10
C PHE A 146 -3.28 -6.44 5.00
N VAL A 147 -2.53 -7.51 4.89
CA VAL A 147 -1.17 -7.61 5.41
C VAL A 147 -0.29 -8.20 4.32
N ARG A 148 0.95 -7.70 4.25
CA ARG A 148 1.98 -8.19 3.35
C ARG A 148 3.23 -8.49 4.16
N PHE A 149 3.72 -9.70 3.98
CA PHE A 149 4.99 -10.17 4.52
C PHE A 149 5.99 -10.30 3.40
N LYS A 150 7.24 -9.92 3.68
CA LYS A 150 8.38 -10.15 2.81
C LYS A 150 9.53 -10.68 3.67
N VAL A 151 10.15 -11.76 3.23
CA VAL A 151 11.30 -12.35 3.93
C VAL A 151 12.44 -11.33 3.97
N GLY A 152 13.03 -11.15 5.15
CA GLY A 152 14.11 -10.20 5.39
C GLY A 152 13.66 -8.74 5.55
N ASP A 153 12.35 -8.46 5.50
CA ASP A 153 11.85 -7.12 5.84
C ASP A 153 11.92 -6.90 7.35
N SER A 154 12.40 -5.72 7.77
CA SER A 154 12.73 -5.42 9.17
C SER A 154 11.53 -4.94 10.01
N LEU A 155 10.30 -5.12 9.51
CA LEU A 155 9.09 -4.75 10.24
C LEU A 155 8.72 -5.84 11.25
N THR A 156 8.79 -5.45 12.52
CA THR A 156 8.52 -6.25 13.73
C THR A 156 7.22 -7.04 13.64
N THR A 157 7.32 -8.31 13.26
CA THR A 157 6.48 -9.36 13.82
C THR A 157 7.30 -9.98 14.94
N ALA A 158 6.70 -10.22 16.11
CA ALA A 158 7.41 -10.72 17.29
C ALA A 158 8.34 -11.88 16.90
N VAL A 159 9.65 -11.62 16.91
CA VAL A 159 10.65 -12.65 16.73
C VAL A 159 10.74 -13.40 18.06
N ASP A 160 10.62 -14.72 18.00
CA ASP A 160 11.01 -15.58 19.10
C ASP A 160 12.45 -15.20 19.50
N SER A 161 12.64 -14.78 20.75
CA SER A 161 13.92 -14.36 21.29
C SER A 161 14.95 -15.49 21.42
N ARG A 162 14.60 -16.71 20.96
CA ARG A 162 15.43 -17.92 21.09
C ARG A 162 16.37 -18.19 19.92
N ASP A 163 16.30 -17.42 18.83
CA ASP A 163 17.17 -17.67 17.66
C ASP A 163 18.33 -16.65 17.53
N ARG A 164 19.06 -16.46 18.64
CA ARG A 164 20.47 -16.08 18.60
C ARG A 164 21.28 -17.25 19.13
N GLY A 165 21.88 -18.01 18.22
CA GLY A 165 22.94 -18.95 18.58
C GLY A 165 24.10 -18.21 19.27
N PRO A 166 24.76 -18.80 20.28
CA PRO A 166 25.75 -18.11 21.09
C PRO A 166 27.16 -18.27 20.51
N GLU A 167 27.80 -17.17 20.13
CA GLU A 167 29.25 -16.99 20.19
C GLU A 167 29.47 -15.49 20.46
N GLY A 168 30.08 -14.99 21.52
CA GLY A 168 30.86 -15.53 22.62
C GLY A 168 31.77 -14.37 23.05
N GLY A 169 31.71 -13.94 24.31
CA GLY A 169 32.81 -13.19 24.95
C GLY A 169 32.67 -11.67 25.11
N ASP A 170 32.62 -11.30 26.39
CA ASP A 170 33.13 -10.08 27.04
C ASP A 170 32.16 -8.91 27.31
N GLU A 171 31.84 -8.77 28.60
CA GLU A 171 31.10 -7.67 29.21
C GLU A 171 32.09 -6.57 29.63
N SER A 172 31.96 -5.38 29.06
CA SER A 172 32.31 -4.15 29.77
C SER A 172 31.26 -3.08 29.47
N GLY A 173 30.55 -2.65 30.51
CA GLY A 173 29.38 -1.80 30.41
C GLY A 173 29.70 -0.36 30.00
N ILE A 174 28.88 0.22 29.13
CA ILE A 174 28.76 1.67 28.89
C ILE A 174 27.28 2.03 28.66
N ALA A 175 26.89 3.16 29.24
CA ALA A 175 25.56 3.76 29.37
C ALA A 175 24.60 3.71 28.16
N VAL A 176 23.31 3.53 28.49
CA VAL A 176 22.16 3.70 27.59
C VAL A 176 22.07 5.17 27.14
N LYS A 177 22.54 5.48 25.93
CA LYS A 177 22.14 6.68 25.19
C LYS A 177 20.90 6.36 24.35
N LYS A 178 19.86 7.19 24.48
CA LYS A 178 18.63 7.14 23.67
C LYS A 178 18.96 6.97 22.18
N PRO A 179 18.23 6.13 21.42
CA PRO A 179 18.55 5.90 20.01
C PRO A 179 18.24 7.16 19.20
N ILE A 180 19.31 7.74 18.65
CA ILE A 180 19.28 8.71 17.56
C ILE A 180 18.84 7.93 16.31
N ARG A 181 17.75 8.37 15.65
CA ARG A 181 17.29 7.77 14.38
C ARG A 181 18.40 7.85 13.34
N PRO A 182 18.76 6.76 12.64
CA PRO A 182 19.71 6.83 11.54
C PRO A 182 19.04 7.50 10.32
N LYS A 183 19.80 8.40 9.69
CA LYS A 183 19.50 8.92 8.36
C LYS A 183 19.76 7.81 7.34
N SER A 184 18.78 7.50 6.50
CA SER A 184 19.02 6.71 5.29
C SER A 184 18.52 7.48 4.08
N GLY A 185 19.44 8.20 3.46
CA GLY A 185 19.37 8.47 2.04
C GLY A 185 20.10 7.36 1.30
N SER A 186 19.47 6.83 0.27
CA SER A 186 20.01 6.12 -0.91
C SER A 186 18.79 5.38 -1.47
N GLY A 187 18.25 5.64 -2.65
CA GLY A 187 18.87 6.02 -3.91
C GLY A 187 18.01 5.29 -4.93
N PHE A 188 17.26 6.04 -5.73
CA PHE A 188 16.51 5.51 -6.86
C PHE A 188 17.50 4.84 -7.82
N ALA A 189 17.41 3.53 -7.98
CA ALA A 189 17.99 2.82 -9.10
C ALA A 189 16.84 2.25 -9.93
N ALA A 190 16.50 2.99 -10.98
CA ALA A 190 15.72 2.46 -12.09
C ALA A 190 16.60 1.46 -12.84
N ALA A 191 16.13 0.22 -12.98
CA ALA A 191 16.70 -0.73 -13.93
C ALA A 191 15.70 -0.88 -15.07
N ASN A 192 16.12 -0.39 -16.23
CA ASN A 192 15.46 -0.56 -17.52
C ASN A 192 15.40 -2.06 -17.86
N LEU A 193 14.25 -2.49 -18.39
CA LEU A 193 14.12 -3.74 -19.11
C LEU A 193 13.85 -3.37 -20.57
N ASP A 194 14.92 -3.35 -21.37
CA ASP A 194 14.83 -3.40 -22.82
C ASP A 194 15.31 -4.79 -23.27
N GLU A 195 14.49 -5.36 -24.16
CA GLU A 195 14.77 -6.30 -25.26
C GLU A 195 15.96 -7.28 -25.14
N GLU A 196 15.67 -8.56 -25.28
CA GLU A 196 16.27 -9.32 -26.39
C GLU A 196 15.34 -10.44 -26.86
N SER A 197 15.13 -10.43 -28.16
CA SER A 197 14.48 -11.41 -29.01
C SER A 197 15.39 -12.62 -29.26
N GLU A 198 14.86 -13.82 -29.10
CA GLU A 198 14.96 -14.97 -30.03
C GLU A 198 14.03 -16.10 -29.58
#